data_AF-S7RRH3-F1
#
_entry.id   AF-S7RRH3-F1
#
_cell.length_a   1.000
_cell.length_b   1.000
_cell.length_c   1.000
_cell.angle_alpha   90.00
_cell.angle_beta   90.00
_cell.angle_gamma   90.00
#
_symmetry.space_group_name_H-M   'P 1'
#
loop_
_entity.id
_entity.type
_entity.pdbx_description
1 polymer ?
#
loop_
_entity_poly.entity_id
_entity_poly.type
_entity_poly.pdbx_seq_one_letter_code
_entity_poly.pdbx_strand_id
1 'polypeptide(L)'
;MSSGRLFSQDERRWNRLSTTMAHFHEWFKREFNVVYELADGSFNRRGMSLSNYLQEAKSLCTHLNFHHSLEERHIFPVLAERMPEFSEQAEDGRHIRSHKAIHKGLDDLERLIKKWSDDPSSYSPTEMRACLDSFRDVLFKHLDEEVDDLKGENMKKYWSLEEVDRIPM
;
A
#
# COMPACT_ATOMS: atom_id res chain seq x y z
N MET A 1 -29.19 -15.65 12.52
CA MET A 1 -28.28 -16.73 12.08
C MET A 1 -27.75 -16.33 10.71
N SER A 2 -26.58 -15.67 10.66
CA SER A 2 -25.94 -15.37 9.38
C SER A 2 -25.11 -16.60 9.00
N SER A 3 -25.57 -17.35 8.00
CA SER A 3 -24.82 -18.45 7.41
C SER A 3 -23.65 -17.85 6.65
N GLY A 4 -22.49 -17.74 7.30
CA GLY A 4 -21.25 -17.43 6.62
C GLY A 4 -21.00 -18.53 5.58
N ARG A 5 -21.10 -18.18 4.29
CA ARG A 5 -20.82 -19.10 3.20
C ARG A 5 -19.37 -19.55 3.34
N LEU A 6 -19.15 -20.79 3.78
CA LEU A 6 -17.83 -21.41 3.79
C LEU A 6 -17.37 -21.50 2.33
N PHE A 7 -16.34 -20.73 1.98
CA PHE A 7 -15.72 -20.83 0.67
C PHE A 7 -15.21 -22.26 0.44
N SER A 8 -15.31 -22.75 -0.79
CA SER A 8 -14.67 -23.99 -1.19
C SER A 8 -13.15 -23.87 -1.08
N GLN A 9 -12.43 -25.02 -1.08
CA GLN A 9 -10.97 -25.00 -1.11
C GLN A 9 -10.44 -24.25 -2.34
N ASP A 10 -11.08 -24.44 -3.48
CA ASP A 10 -10.71 -23.76 -4.72
C ASP A 10 -11.02 -22.27 -4.67
N GLU A 11 -12.15 -21.86 -4.09
CA GLU A 11 -12.46 -20.43 -3.90
C GLU A 11 -11.40 -19.74 -3.02
N ARG A 12 -10.88 -20.41 -1.99
CA ARG A 12 -9.76 -19.87 -1.19
C ARG A 12 -8.46 -19.78 -1.98
N ARG A 13 -8.12 -20.81 -2.77
CA ARG A 13 -6.91 -20.82 -3.61
C ARG A 13 -6.96 -19.70 -4.66
N TRP A 14 -8.10 -19.56 -5.35
CA TRP A 14 -8.32 -18.48 -6.32
C TRP A 14 -8.17 -17.09 -5.72
N ASN A 15 -8.64 -16.89 -4.50
CA ASN A 15 -8.60 -15.58 -3.84
C ASN A 15 -7.35 -15.35 -2.98
N ARG A 16 -6.37 -16.28 -2.97
CA ARG A 16 -5.22 -16.21 -2.06
C ARG A 16 -4.45 -14.89 -2.19
N LEU A 17 -4.22 -14.44 -3.43
CA LEU A 17 -3.47 -13.21 -3.71
C LEU A 17 -4.24 -11.99 -3.21
N SER A 18 -5.50 -11.82 -3.65
CA SER A 18 -6.35 -10.71 -3.18
C SER A 18 -6.55 -10.69 -1.66
N THR A 19 -6.63 -11.85 -1.01
CA THR A 19 -6.82 -11.93 0.45
C THR A 19 -5.54 -11.51 1.17
N THR A 20 -4.37 -11.99 0.73
CA THR A 20 -3.09 -11.57 1.29
C THR A 20 -2.85 -10.07 1.07
N MET A 21 -3.09 -9.58 -0.14
CA MET A 21 -2.97 -8.15 -0.46
C MET A 21 -3.92 -7.29 0.37
N ALA A 22 -5.18 -7.67 0.47
CA ALA A 22 -6.14 -6.95 1.30
C ALA A 22 -5.67 -6.83 2.77
N HIS A 23 -5.03 -7.86 3.33
CA HIS A 23 -4.48 -7.78 4.68
C HIS A 23 -3.36 -6.73 4.83
N PHE A 24 -2.41 -6.71 3.90
CA PHE A 24 -1.35 -5.69 3.89
C PHE A 24 -1.92 -4.29 3.62
N HIS A 25 -2.80 -4.17 2.64
CA HIS A 25 -3.34 -2.89 2.18
C HIS A 25 -4.21 -2.22 3.24
N GLU A 26 -5.05 -2.98 3.95
CA GLU A 26 -5.83 -2.46 5.07
C GLU A 26 -4.95 -2.06 6.26
N TRP A 27 -3.78 -2.69 6.44
CA TRP A 27 -2.80 -2.24 7.41
C TRP A 27 -2.17 -0.90 7.00
N PHE A 28 -1.75 -0.74 5.75
CA PHE A 28 -1.17 0.52 5.28
C PHE A 28 -2.15 1.68 5.31
N LYS A 29 -3.41 1.46 4.91
CA LYS A 29 -4.47 2.48 5.03
C LYS A 29 -4.64 2.92 6.48
N ARG A 30 -4.60 1.98 7.44
CA ARG A 30 -4.67 2.29 8.87
C ARG A 30 -3.46 3.09 9.34
N GLU A 31 -2.25 2.67 8.99
CA GLU A 31 -1.02 3.41 9.35
C GLU A 31 -1.03 4.83 8.78
N PHE A 32 -1.38 4.98 7.50
CA PHE A 32 -1.53 6.28 6.85
C PHE A 32 -2.53 7.16 7.59
N ASN A 33 -3.72 6.65 7.88
CA ASN A 33 -4.76 7.42 8.58
C ASN A 33 -4.31 7.83 9.98
N VAL A 34 -3.61 6.97 10.72
CA VAL A 34 -3.05 7.33 12.03
C VAL A 34 -2.06 8.49 11.91
N VAL A 35 -1.12 8.42 10.94
CA VAL A 35 -0.14 9.49 10.72
C VAL A 35 -0.84 10.79 10.33
N TYR A 36 -1.85 10.71 9.46
CA TYR A 36 -2.62 11.86 8.99
C TYR A 36 -3.45 12.53 10.09
N GLU A 37 -4.22 11.74 10.85
CA GLU A 37 -5.10 12.22 11.92
C GLU A 37 -4.29 12.92 13.03
N LEU A 38 -3.14 12.35 13.39
CA LEU A 38 -2.31 12.85 14.48
C LEU A 38 -1.44 14.05 14.11
N ALA A 39 -1.35 14.40 12.82
CA ALA A 39 -0.50 15.48 12.31
C ALA A 39 -0.78 16.86 12.94
N ASP A 40 -1.94 17.07 13.55
CA ASP A 40 -2.30 18.33 14.22
C ASP A 40 -1.65 18.49 15.62
N GLY A 41 -0.79 17.56 16.04
CA GLY A 41 -0.21 17.55 17.39
C GLY A 41 -1.02 16.75 18.40
N SER A 42 -2.16 16.17 18.00
CA SER A 42 -2.98 15.34 18.88
C SER A 42 -2.29 14.05 19.35
N PHE A 43 -1.17 13.67 18.76
CA PHE A 43 -0.28 12.62 19.28
C PHE A 43 0.12 12.86 20.74
N ASN A 44 0.26 14.12 21.18
CA ASN A 44 0.56 14.46 22.58
C ASN A 44 -0.57 14.03 23.53
N ARG A 45 -1.84 14.10 23.10
CA ARG A 45 -3.00 13.65 23.89
C ARG A 45 -3.02 12.13 24.06
N ARG A 46 -2.32 11.40 23.17
CA ARG A 46 -2.12 9.95 23.25
C ARG A 46 -0.84 9.58 24.01
N GLY A 47 -0.16 10.53 24.65
CA GLY A 47 1.07 10.31 25.39
C GLY A 47 2.31 10.08 24.50
N MET A 48 2.22 10.39 23.20
CA MET A 48 3.36 10.28 22.29
C MET A 48 4.12 11.60 22.18
N SER A 49 5.45 11.52 22.16
CA SER A 49 6.29 12.66 21.79
C SER A 49 6.26 12.90 20.27
N LEU A 50 6.72 14.07 19.82
CA LEU A 50 6.95 14.34 18.39
C LEU A 50 7.89 13.29 17.77
N SER A 51 8.96 12.90 18.48
CA SER A 51 9.89 11.87 18.01
C SER A 51 9.19 10.53 17.74
N ASN A 52 8.34 10.08 18.68
CA ASN A 52 7.58 8.85 18.50
C ASN A 52 6.60 8.97 17.32
N TYR A 53 5.92 10.11 17.18
CA TYR A 53 5.04 10.36 16.04
C TYR A 53 5.78 10.35 14.69
N LEU A 54 6.96 10.97 14.60
CA LEU A 54 7.80 10.94 13.40
C LEU A 54 8.31 9.53 13.09
N GLN A 55 8.55 8.71 14.13
CA GLN A 55 8.89 7.31 13.96
C GLN A 55 7.73 6.50 13.37
N GLU A 56 6.48 6.75 13.76
CA GLU A 56 5.30 6.13 13.13
C GLU A 56 5.22 6.48 11.63
N ALA A 57 5.42 7.75 11.28
CA ALA A 57 5.46 8.20 9.88
C ALA A 57 6.59 7.53 9.09
N LYS A 58 7.75 7.32 9.71
CA LYS A 58 8.89 6.62 9.10
C LYS A 58 8.64 5.13 8.93
N SER A 59 7.95 4.49 9.86
CA SER A 59 7.55 3.09 9.76
C SER A 59 6.63 2.89 8.55
N LEU A 60 5.63 3.76 8.36
CA LEU A 60 4.78 3.76 7.16
C LEU A 60 5.61 3.81 5.86
N CYS A 61 6.59 4.71 5.78
CA CYS A 61 7.47 4.81 4.60
C CYS A 61 8.25 3.51 4.37
N THR A 62 8.81 2.95 5.44
CA THR A 62 9.60 1.72 5.40
C THR A 62 8.74 0.54 4.92
N HIS A 63 7.54 0.39 5.47
CA HIS A 63 6.65 -0.73 5.15
C HIS A 63 6.14 -0.66 3.71
N LEU A 64 5.66 0.50 3.25
CA LEU A 64 5.20 0.69 1.87
C LEU A 64 6.34 0.50 0.87
N ASN A 65 7.52 1.08 1.13
CA ASN A 65 8.67 0.90 0.24
C ASN A 65 9.09 -0.56 0.12
N PHE A 66 9.11 -1.30 1.24
CA PHE A 66 9.47 -2.71 1.22
C PHE A 66 8.44 -3.55 0.46
N HIS A 67 7.15 -3.34 0.72
CA HIS A 67 6.04 -4.03 0.08
C HIS A 67 6.05 -3.84 -1.44
N HIS A 68 6.06 -2.60 -1.91
CA HIS A 68 6.10 -2.30 -3.35
C HIS A 68 7.38 -2.81 -4.01
N SER A 69 8.52 -2.75 -3.32
CA SER A 69 9.78 -3.29 -3.87
C SER A 69 9.74 -4.80 -4.08
N LEU A 70 9.03 -5.54 -3.23
CA LEU A 70 8.85 -6.98 -3.41
C LEU A 70 7.91 -7.27 -4.59
N GLU A 71 6.82 -6.52 -4.71
CA GLU A 71 5.88 -6.62 -5.82
C GLU A 71 6.56 -6.38 -7.17
N GLU A 72 7.23 -5.24 -7.31
CA GLU A 72 7.92 -4.85 -8.54
C GLU A 72 9.00 -5.85 -8.94
N ARG A 73 9.70 -6.43 -7.96
CA ARG A 73 10.81 -7.35 -8.23
C ARG A 73 10.36 -8.78 -8.50
N HIS A 74 9.28 -9.23 -7.86
CA HIS A 74 8.97 -10.66 -7.79
C HIS A 74 7.55 -11.04 -8.19
N ILE A 75 6.57 -10.13 -8.11
CA ILE A 75 5.15 -10.45 -8.31
C ILE A 75 4.66 -9.85 -9.64
N PHE A 76 4.83 -8.55 -9.83
CA PHE A 76 4.34 -7.84 -11.02
C PHE A 76 4.94 -8.36 -12.32
N PRO A 77 6.24 -8.74 -12.39
CA PRO A 77 6.78 -9.34 -13.61
C PRO A 77 6.06 -10.64 -14.01
N VAL A 78 5.60 -11.44 -13.05
CA VAL A 78 4.86 -12.68 -13.31
C VAL A 78 3.43 -12.35 -13.79
N LEU A 79 2.74 -11.45 -13.08
CA LEU A 79 1.38 -11.04 -13.46
C LEU A 79 1.34 -10.38 -14.85
N ALA A 80 2.34 -9.55 -15.15
CA ALA A 80 2.47 -8.82 -16.40
C ALA A 80 2.56 -9.71 -17.65
N GLU A 81 2.87 -11.00 -17.52
CA GLU A 81 2.85 -11.95 -18.64
C GLU A 81 1.45 -12.06 -19.27
N ARG A 82 0.38 -11.82 -18.49
CA ARG A 82 -1.01 -12.00 -18.94
C ARG A 82 -1.95 -10.85 -18.54
N MET A 83 -1.54 -10.00 -17.60
CA MET A 83 -2.32 -8.89 -17.08
C MET A 83 -1.55 -7.59 -17.32
N PRO A 84 -1.81 -6.89 -18.44
CA PRO A 84 -1.04 -5.72 -18.86
C PRO A 84 -1.05 -4.57 -17.83
N GLU A 85 -2.03 -4.53 -16.93
CA GLU A 85 -2.11 -3.56 -15.85
C GLU A 85 -0.92 -3.55 -14.89
N PHE A 86 -0.25 -4.70 -14.74
CA PHE A 86 0.96 -4.87 -13.93
C PHE A 86 2.25 -4.65 -14.73
N SER A 87 2.17 -4.49 -16.05
CA SER A 87 3.33 -4.35 -16.92
C SER A 87 3.86 -2.92 -16.92
N GLU A 88 5.18 -2.74 -16.79
CA GLU A 88 5.81 -1.43 -16.94
C GLU A 88 5.72 -0.88 -18.38
N GLN A 89 5.64 -1.76 -19.38
CA GLN A 89 5.72 -1.38 -20.79
C GLN A 89 4.34 -1.22 -21.46
N ALA A 90 3.28 -1.66 -20.80
CA ALA A 90 1.93 -1.56 -21.34
C ALA A 90 1.35 -0.15 -21.13
N GLU A 91 0.52 0.30 -22.07
CA GLU A 91 -0.24 1.55 -21.93
C GLU A 91 -1.08 1.54 -20.64
N ASP A 92 -1.67 0.39 -20.29
CA ASP A 92 -2.47 0.23 -19.07
C ASP A 92 -1.64 -0.10 -17.81
N GLY A 93 -0.31 0.01 -17.81
CA GLY A 93 0.59 -0.26 -16.67
C GLY A 93 0.39 0.61 -15.42
N ARG A 94 -0.82 0.61 -14.85
CA ARG A 94 -1.30 1.53 -13.82
C ARG A 94 -0.66 1.27 -12.47
N HIS A 95 -0.42 0.01 -12.09
CA HIS A 95 0.14 -0.30 -10.76
C HIS A 95 1.57 0.25 -10.65
N ILE A 96 2.41 0.02 -11.66
CA ILE A 96 3.77 0.59 -11.72
C ILE A 96 3.76 2.13 -11.73
N ARG A 97 2.82 2.77 -12.45
CA ARG A 97 2.69 4.24 -12.42
C ARG A 97 2.29 4.76 -11.05
N SER A 98 1.36 4.06 -10.39
CA SER A 98 0.95 4.38 -9.03
C SER A 98 2.11 4.23 -8.05
N HIS A 99 2.87 3.13 -8.11
CA HIS A 99 4.09 2.95 -7.29
C HIS A 99 5.08 4.09 -7.48
N LYS A 100 5.37 4.50 -8.72
CA LYS A 100 6.27 5.64 -9.00
C LYS A 100 5.79 6.93 -8.33
N ALA A 101 4.49 7.22 -8.37
CA ALA A 101 3.93 8.40 -7.71
C ALA A 101 3.97 8.28 -6.17
N ILE A 102 3.69 7.08 -5.64
CA ILE A 102 3.73 6.82 -4.20
C ILE A 102 5.16 6.90 -3.67
N HIS A 103 6.13 6.25 -4.31
CA HIS A 103 7.55 6.34 -3.94
C HIS A 103 8.04 7.79 -3.91
N LYS A 104 7.64 8.60 -4.88
CA LYS A 104 7.92 10.04 -4.83
C LYS A 104 7.32 10.71 -3.59
N GLY A 105 6.07 10.42 -3.25
CA GLY A 105 5.43 10.94 -2.03
C GLY A 105 6.12 10.50 -0.75
N LEU A 106 6.57 9.24 -0.70
CA LEU A 106 7.32 8.67 0.43
C LEU A 106 8.70 9.32 0.56
N ASP A 107 9.43 9.52 -0.55
CA ASP A 107 10.71 10.25 -0.55
C ASP A 107 10.54 11.69 -0.02
N ASP A 108 9.45 12.36 -0.42
CA ASP A 108 9.13 13.71 0.05
C ASP A 108 8.83 13.72 1.56
N LEU A 109 8.08 12.72 2.06
CA LEU A 109 7.77 12.54 3.47
C LEU A 109 9.01 12.22 4.31
N GLU A 110 9.89 11.33 3.85
CA GLU A 110 11.14 11.00 4.54
C GLU A 110 12.05 12.22 4.70
N ARG A 111 12.11 13.11 3.71
CA ARG A 111 12.85 14.37 3.81
C ARG A 111 12.28 15.31 4.87
N LEU A 112 10.95 15.40 4.98
CA LEU A 112 10.29 16.19 6.02
C LEU A 112 10.49 15.58 7.42
N ILE A 113 10.37 14.26 7.54
CA ILE A 113 10.66 13.54 8.79
C ILE A 113 12.09 13.84 9.23
N LYS A 114 13.06 13.77 8.31
CA LYS A 114 14.46 14.12 8.62
C LYS A 114 14.59 15.58 9.09
N LYS A 115 14.00 16.53 8.36
CA LYS A 115 13.98 17.96 8.73
C LYS A 115 13.50 18.16 10.18
N TRP A 116 12.36 17.58 10.54
CA TRP A 116 11.79 17.74 11.89
C TRP A 116 12.48 16.91 12.96
N SER A 117 13.19 15.85 12.57
CA SER A 117 14.05 15.10 13.50
C SER A 117 15.29 15.92 13.86
N ASP A 118 15.86 16.63 12.89
CA ASP A 118 17.03 17.49 13.07
C ASP A 118 16.68 18.83 13.76
N ASP A 119 15.51 19.40 13.46
CA ASP A 119 14.96 20.59 14.13
C ASP A 119 13.47 20.40 14.50
N PRO A 120 13.20 19.82 15.70
CA PRO A 120 11.84 19.58 16.19
C PRO A 120 10.97 20.85 16.32
N SER A 121 11.59 22.01 16.50
CA SER A 121 10.85 23.28 16.63
C SER A 121 10.24 23.75 15.31
N SER A 122 10.73 23.23 14.18
CA SER A 122 10.24 23.52 12.84
C SER A 122 9.07 22.63 12.38
N TYR A 123 8.55 21.75 13.26
CA TYR A 123 7.43 20.88 12.94
C TYR A 123 6.20 21.67 12.47
N SER A 124 5.64 21.26 11.33
CA SER A 124 4.48 21.91 10.73
C SER A 124 3.40 20.88 10.40
N PRO A 125 2.27 20.90 11.14
CA PRO A 125 1.08 20.11 10.79
C PRO A 125 0.61 20.31 9.35
N THR A 126 0.71 21.53 8.85
CA THR A 126 0.29 21.90 7.50
C THR A 126 1.19 21.26 6.45
N GLU A 127 2.51 21.32 6.63
CA GLU A 127 3.46 20.67 5.70
C GLU A 127 3.29 19.14 5.73
N MET A 128 3.10 18.54 6.91
CA MET A 128 2.86 17.10 7.06
C MET A 128 1.62 16.66 6.29
N ARG A 129 0.48 17.34 6.50
CA ARG A 129 -0.77 17.02 5.80
C ARG A 129 -0.66 17.25 4.30
N ALA A 130 -0.09 18.37 3.87
CA ALA A 130 0.10 18.64 2.44
C ALA A 130 0.95 17.57 1.74
N CYS A 131 2.01 17.08 2.41
CA CYS A 131 2.82 16.00 1.90
C CYS A 131 2.01 14.70 1.78
N LEU A 132 1.29 14.30 2.84
CA LEU A 132 0.45 13.10 2.81
C LEU A 132 -0.65 13.19 1.74
N ASP A 133 -1.32 14.35 1.64
CA ASP A 133 -2.37 14.59 0.65
C ASP A 133 -1.84 14.50 -0.79
N SER A 134 -0.56 14.81 -1.03
CA SER A 134 0.04 14.77 -2.37
C SER A 134 0.08 13.37 -3.01
N PHE A 135 0.02 12.30 -2.20
CA PHE A 135 0.01 10.92 -2.69
C PHE A 135 -1.12 10.06 -2.10
N ARG A 136 -2.01 10.62 -1.28
CA ARG A 136 -3.10 9.88 -0.64
C ARG A 136 -4.02 9.21 -1.64
N ASP A 137 -4.54 9.99 -2.59
CA ASP A 137 -5.56 9.49 -3.52
C ASP A 137 -4.99 8.39 -4.42
N VAL A 138 -3.75 8.57 -4.92
CA VAL A 138 -3.08 7.55 -5.73
C VAL A 138 -2.76 6.30 -4.91
N LEU A 139 -2.31 6.43 -3.65
CA LEU A 139 -2.08 5.29 -2.75
C LEU A 139 -3.37 4.51 -2.53
N PHE A 140 -4.41 5.14 -2.01
CA PHE A 140 -5.64 4.44 -1.64
C PHE A 140 -6.31 3.79 -2.83
N LYS A 141 -6.36 4.50 -3.96
CA LYS A 141 -6.90 3.95 -5.21
C LYS A 141 -6.11 2.73 -5.67
N HIS A 142 -4.79 2.82 -5.70
CA HIS A 142 -3.93 1.70 -6.12
C HIS A 142 -4.12 0.47 -5.24
N LEU A 143 -4.14 0.65 -3.92
CA LEU A 143 -4.35 -0.44 -2.97
C LEU A 143 -5.70 -1.15 -3.18
N ASP A 144 -6.74 -0.41 -3.57
CA ASP A 144 -8.07 -0.99 -3.87
C ASP A 144 -8.10 -1.68 -5.23
N GLU A 145 -7.59 -1.03 -6.27
CA GLU A 145 -7.55 -1.57 -7.64
C GLU A 145 -6.78 -2.88 -7.70
N GLU A 146 -5.63 -2.98 -7.02
CA GLU A 146 -4.82 -4.19 -7.04
C GLU A 146 -5.54 -5.38 -6.39
N VAL A 147 -6.19 -5.17 -5.25
CA VAL A 147 -6.98 -6.22 -4.61
C VAL A 147 -8.09 -6.69 -5.54
N ASP A 148 -8.76 -5.75 -6.23
CA ASP A 148 -9.82 -6.05 -7.19
C ASP A 148 -9.31 -6.84 -8.39
N ASP A 149 -8.17 -6.46 -8.95
CA ASP A 149 -7.55 -7.14 -10.08
C ASP A 149 -7.07 -8.56 -9.72
N LEU A 150 -6.64 -8.75 -8.48
CA LEU A 150 -6.19 -10.04 -7.95
C LEU A 150 -7.32 -10.94 -7.43
N LYS A 151 -8.58 -10.48 -7.46
CA LYS A 151 -9.73 -11.31 -7.07
C LYS A 151 -9.81 -12.56 -7.94
N GLY A 152 -10.18 -13.68 -7.34
CA GLY A 152 -10.26 -14.97 -8.01
C GLY A 152 -11.11 -14.95 -9.28
N GLU A 153 -12.23 -14.21 -9.29
CA GLU A 153 -13.08 -14.06 -10.47
C GLU A 153 -12.40 -13.32 -11.63
N ASN A 154 -11.48 -12.38 -11.35
CA ASN A 154 -10.69 -11.74 -12.38
C ASN A 154 -9.52 -12.64 -12.83
N MET A 155 -8.83 -13.27 -11.89
CA MET A 155 -7.70 -14.18 -12.16
C MET A 155 -8.07 -15.35 -13.07
N LYS A 156 -9.29 -15.92 -12.92
CA LYS A 156 -9.81 -17.00 -13.77
C LYS A 156 -9.84 -16.67 -15.27
N LYS A 157 -9.82 -15.38 -15.64
CA LYS A 157 -9.79 -14.96 -17.05
C LYS A 157 -8.44 -15.21 -17.71
N TYR A 158 -7.36 -15.30 -16.92
CA TYR A 158 -5.99 -15.27 -17.40
C TYR A 158 -5.16 -16.49 -16.98
N TRP A 159 -5.52 -17.15 -15.87
CA TRP A 159 -4.70 -18.17 -15.22
C TRP A 159 -5.50 -19.45 -14.98
N SER A 160 -4.81 -20.59 -14.89
CA SER A 160 -5.34 -21.78 -14.23
C SER A 160 -5.12 -21.74 -12.72
N LEU A 161 -5.82 -22.58 -11.96
CA LEU A 161 -5.69 -22.60 -10.50
C LEU A 161 -4.29 -23.05 -10.06
N GLU A 162 -3.71 -24.02 -10.77
CA GLU A 162 -2.35 -24.51 -10.52
C GLU A 162 -1.28 -23.45 -10.80
N GLU A 163 -1.51 -22.55 -11.76
CA GLU A 163 -0.62 -21.43 -12.03
C GLU A 163 -0.73 -20.35 -10.96
N VAL A 164 -1.94 -19.99 -10.53
CA VAL A 164 -2.15 -19.06 -9.41
C VAL A 164 -1.43 -19.53 -8.16
N ASP A 165 -1.43 -20.84 -7.89
CA ASP A 165 -0.74 -21.42 -6.74
C ASP A 165 0.80 -21.25 -6.77
N ARG A 166 1.37 -20.96 -7.94
CA ARG A 166 2.81 -20.75 -8.13
C ARG A 166 3.23 -19.28 -8.15
N ILE A 167 2.28 -18.34 -8.25
CA ILE A 167 2.59 -16.90 -8.21
C ILE A 167 3.14 -16.55 -6.81
N PRO A 168 4.33 -15.96 -6.69
CA PRO A 168 4.92 -15.63 -5.39
C PRO A 168 4.01 -14.73 -4.57
N MET A 169 3.89 -15.03 -3.27
CA MET A 169 3.20 -14.18 -2.30
C MET A 169 3.68 -14.44 -0.87
#